data_AF-A0A914TA11-F1
#
_entry.id   AF-A0A914TA11-F1
#
_cell.length_a   1.000
_cell.length_b   1.000
_cell.length_c   1.000
_cell.angle_alpha   90.00
_cell.angle_beta   90.00
_cell.angle_gamma   90.00
#
_symmetry.space_group_name_H-M   'P 1'
#
loop_
_entity.id
_entity.type
_entity.pdbx_description
1 polymer ?
#
loop_
_entity_poly.entity_id
_entity_poly.type
_entity_poly.pdbx_seq_one_letter_code
_entity_poly.pdbx_strand_id
1 'polypeptide(L)'
;MKLQVFFTFFIFVITFNEGAIIRERRDTSTWPSGAYCILQGSSGSCPPGFSLKSIRLSVQQHYKESESMGDGKKAVTIGSFGSSDLKSQKFDDAYILDLNTCCKDN
;
A
#
# COMPACT_ATOMS: atom_id res chain seq x y z
N MET A 1 52.45 34.70 -17.07
CA MET A 1 51.06 35.23 -17.07
C MET A 1 50.17 34.35 -17.96
N LYS A 2 49.88 33.11 -17.54
CA LYS A 2 49.06 32.13 -18.30
C LYS A 2 48.25 31.17 -17.40
N LEU A 3 48.29 31.39 -16.08
CA LEU A 3 47.65 30.52 -15.08
C LEU A 3 46.31 31.08 -14.59
N GLN A 4 46.07 32.39 -14.76
CA GLN A 4 44.86 33.05 -14.26
C GLN A 4 43.60 32.79 -15.12
N VAL A 5 43.78 32.48 -16.41
CA VAL A 5 42.67 32.28 -17.37
C VAL A 5 42.06 30.86 -17.25
N PHE A 6 42.87 29.85 -16.93
CA PHE A 6 42.38 28.49 -16.71
C PHE A 6 41.55 28.38 -15.42
N PHE A 7 41.93 29.11 -14.38
CA PHE A 7 41.24 29.07 -13.09
C PHE A 7 39.86 29.74 -13.14
N THR A 8 39.70 30.79 -13.95
CA THR A 8 38.39 31.44 -14.17
C THR A 8 37.45 30.57 -15.01
N PHE A 9 37.97 29.85 -16.01
CA PHE A 9 37.17 28.93 -16.82
C PHE A 9 36.65 27.74 -15.99
N PHE A 10 37.47 27.20 -15.09
CA PHE A 10 37.07 26.08 -14.22
C PHE A 10 35.98 26.49 -13.22
N ILE A 11 36.04 27.71 -12.65
CA ILE A 11 35.01 28.20 -11.74
C ILE A 11 33.67 28.38 -12.47
N PHE A 12 33.68 28.81 -13.74
CA PHE A 12 32.45 29.02 -14.52
C PHE A 12 31.69 27.71 -14.84
N VAL A 13 32.41 26.58 -14.99
CA VAL A 13 31.79 25.26 -15.18
C VAL A 13 31.13 24.75 -13.89
N ILE A 14 31.66 25.11 -12.71
CA ILE A 14 31.16 24.61 -11.43
C ILE A 14 29.89 25.36 -10.97
N THR A 15 29.60 26.54 -11.53
CA THR A 15 28.39 27.32 -11.21
C THR A 15 27.16 27.04 -12.08
N PHE A 16 27.26 26.17 -13.10
CA PHE A 16 26.14 25.81 -14.00
C PHE A 16 25.64 24.37 -13.84
N ASN A 17 25.87 23.74 -12.69
CA ASN A 17 24.98 22.67 -12.23
C ASN A 17 23.91 23.33 -11.36
N GLU A 18 22.98 24.05 -12.00
CA GLU A 18 21.67 24.23 -11.40
C GLU A 18 21.16 22.82 -11.14
N GLY A 19 21.18 22.43 -9.86
CA GLY A 19 20.55 21.21 -9.42
C GLY A 19 19.15 21.21 -10.01
N ALA A 20 18.87 20.23 -10.86
CA ALA A 20 17.51 19.91 -11.24
C ALA A 20 16.80 19.51 -9.94
N ILE A 21 16.27 20.50 -9.24
CA ILE A 21 15.29 20.29 -8.20
C ILE A 21 14.12 19.68 -8.98
N ILE A 22 13.90 18.37 -8.80
CA ILE A 22 12.65 17.74 -9.21
C ILE A 22 11.59 18.43 -8.36
N ARG A 23 11.05 19.53 -8.88
CA ARG A 23 9.89 20.19 -8.33
C ARG A 23 8.76 19.25 -8.66
N GLU A 24 8.48 18.33 -7.75
CA GLU A 24 7.31 17.47 -7.80
C GLU A 24 6.12 18.43 -7.85
N ARG A 25 5.63 18.65 -9.06
CA ARG A 25 4.41 19.39 -9.29
C ARG A 25 3.38 18.52 -8.59
N ARG A 26 2.90 18.97 -7.43
CA ARG A 26 1.60 18.54 -6.92
C ARG A 26 0.58 19.08 -7.91
N ASP A 27 0.58 18.54 -9.13
CA ASP A 27 -0.64 18.48 -9.92
C ASP A 27 -1.62 17.83 -8.96
N THR A 28 -2.70 18.54 -8.71
CA THR A 28 -3.80 18.12 -7.86
C THR A 28 -4.43 16.87 -8.50
N SER A 29 -3.76 15.75 -8.23
CA SER A 29 -4.21 14.40 -7.95
C SER A 29 -5.58 14.02 -8.51
N THR A 30 -5.75 14.18 -9.83
CA THR A 30 -6.88 13.52 -10.47
C THR A 30 -6.47 12.07 -10.62
N TRP A 31 -7.05 11.22 -9.76
CA TRP A 31 -6.93 9.77 -9.90
C TRP A 31 -7.34 9.42 -11.33
N PRO A 32 -6.62 8.53 -12.03
CA PRO A 32 -7.05 8.08 -13.34
C PRO A 32 -8.49 7.53 -13.27
N SER A 33 -9.16 7.45 -14.42
CA SER A 33 -10.49 6.83 -14.49
C SER A 33 -10.40 5.37 -14.06
N GLY A 34 -11.29 4.93 -13.17
CA GLY A 34 -11.29 3.56 -12.66
C GLY A 34 -11.75 3.45 -11.20
N ALA A 35 -11.96 2.21 -10.78
CA ALA A 35 -12.30 1.90 -9.39
C ALA A 35 -11.04 1.52 -8.61
N TYR A 36 -10.80 2.20 -7.49
CA TYR A 36 -9.64 1.96 -6.63
C TYR A 36 -10.09 1.63 -5.22
N CYS A 37 -9.66 0.51 -4.68
CA CYS A 37 -9.96 0.11 -3.31
C CYS A 37 -8.65 -0.10 -2.53
N ILE A 38 -8.60 0.47 -1.33
CA ILE A 38 -7.51 0.28 -0.37
C ILE A 38 -8.05 -0.41 0.88
N LEU A 39 -7.23 -1.22 1.56
CA LEU A 39 -7.62 -1.81 2.83
C LEU A 39 -7.85 -0.71 3.88
N GLN A 40 -8.93 -0.84 4.64
CA GLN A 40 -9.21 0.09 5.72
C GLN A 40 -8.21 -0.13 6.86
N GLY A 41 -7.46 0.92 7.19
CA GLY A 41 -6.52 0.92 8.30
C GLY A 41 -7.21 0.87 9.67
N SER A 42 -6.43 0.80 10.74
CA SER A 42 -6.92 0.66 12.12
C SER A 42 -7.74 1.84 12.65
N SER A 43 -7.70 3.00 11.99
CA SER A 43 -8.51 4.17 12.35
C SER A 43 -10.01 3.99 12.05
N GLY A 44 -10.39 2.96 11.28
CA GLY A 44 -11.79 2.67 10.96
C GLY A 44 -12.49 3.75 10.12
N SER A 45 -11.75 4.71 9.56
CA SER A 45 -12.29 5.81 8.76
C SER A 45 -11.64 5.84 7.38
N CYS A 46 -12.44 6.05 6.33
CA CYS A 46 -11.93 6.18 4.98
C CYS A 46 -11.39 7.59 4.71
N PRO A 47 -10.32 7.73 3.89
CA PRO A 47 -9.86 9.04 3.46
C PRO A 47 -10.94 9.82 2.70
N PRO A 48 -10.85 11.16 2.65
CA PRO A 48 -11.78 11.98 1.89
C PRO A 48 -11.88 11.54 0.43
N GLY A 49 -13.11 11.42 -0.09
CA GLY A 49 -13.37 10.96 -1.46
C GLY A 49 -13.35 9.44 -1.65
N PHE A 50 -13.20 8.66 -0.57
CA PHE A 50 -13.39 7.21 -0.58
C PHE A 50 -14.63 6.84 0.26
N SER A 51 -15.33 5.80 -0.18
CA SER A 51 -16.49 5.21 0.49
C SER A 51 -16.13 3.85 1.08
N LEU A 52 -16.66 3.54 2.26
CA LEU A 52 -16.49 2.22 2.88
C LEU A 52 -17.23 1.15 2.06
N LYS A 53 -16.54 0.04 1.80
CA LYS A 53 -17.09 -1.18 1.21
C LYS A 53 -16.62 -2.37 2.05
N SER A 54 -17.57 -3.23 2.39
CA SER A 54 -17.34 -4.42 3.20
C SER A 54 -17.78 -5.65 2.44
N ILE A 55 -16.94 -6.69 2.45
CA ILE A 55 -17.24 -7.99 1.86
C ILE A 55 -16.95 -9.05 2.91
N ARG A 56 -17.91 -9.96 3.12
CA ARG A 56 -17.74 -11.15 3.93
C ARG A 56 -17.66 -12.37 3.02
N LEU A 57 -16.57 -13.12 3.13
CA LEU A 57 -16.36 -14.37 2.41
C LEU A 57 -16.36 -15.53 3.41
N SER A 58 -17.04 -16.62 3.05
CA SER A 58 -16.99 -17.89 3.78
C SER A 58 -16.29 -18.92 2.90
N VAL A 59 -15.17 -19.46 3.38
CA VAL A 59 -14.31 -20.40 2.65
C VAL A 59 -14.22 -21.69 3.45
N GLN A 60 -14.43 -22.84 2.83
CA GLN A 60 -14.31 -24.13 3.53
C GLN A 60 -12.88 -24.37 4.03
N GLN A 61 -12.75 -24.93 5.22
CA GLN A 61 -11.46 -25.24 5.84
C GLN A 61 -10.88 -26.53 5.23
N HIS A 62 -9.91 -26.39 4.32
CA HIS A 62 -9.10 -27.52 3.86
C HIS A 62 -7.88 -27.80 4.75
N TYR A 63 -7.35 -26.75 5.38
CA TYR A 63 -6.25 -26.82 6.32
C TYR A 63 -6.70 -26.28 7.66
N LYS A 64 -6.19 -26.84 8.75
CA LYS A 64 -6.46 -26.37 10.13
C LYS A 64 -5.36 -25.42 10.60
N GLU A 65 -5.68 -24.58 11.59
CA GLU A 65 -4.73 -23.64 12.21
C GLU A 65 -3.54 -24.32 12.90
N SER A 66 -3.70 -25.60 13.26
CA SER A 66 -2.64 -26.44 13.85
C SER A 66 -1.71 -27.04 12.81
N GLU A 67 -2.08 -27.03 11.54
CA GLU A 67 -1.29 -27.65 10.47
C GLU A 67 -0.18 -26.71 10.00
N SER A 68 0.97 -27.29 9.69
CA SER A 68 2.13 -26.57 9.18
C SER A 68 2.48 -27.10 7.80
N MET A 69 2.93 -26.21 6.92
CA MET A 69 3.47 -26.57 5.62
C MET A 69 4.86 -27.21 5.79
N GLY A 70 5.40 -27.79 4.71
CA GLY A 70 6.69 -28.48 4.72
C GLY A 70 7.89 -27.60 5.12
N ASP A 71 7.72 -26.27 5.12
CA ASP A 71 8.71 -25.29 5.58
C ASP A 71 8.58 -24.95 7.09
N GLY A 72 7.68 -25.62 7.81
CA GLY A 72 7.42 -25.40 9.23
C GLY A 72 6.56 -24.19 9.57
N LYS A 73 6.09 -23.42 8.56
CA LYS A 73 5.14 -22.32 8.80
C LYS A 73 3.73 -22.84 8.90
N LYS A 74 2.89 -22.17 9.70
CA LYS A 74 1.47 -22.51 9.79
C LYS A 74 0.78 -22.35 8.43
N ALA A 75 -0.04 -23.34 8.09
CA ALA A 75 -0.81 -23.35 6.84
C ALA A 75 -1.85 -22.22 6.81
N VAL A 76 -2.44 -21.91 7.96
CA VAL A 76 -3.38 -20.80 8.15
C VAL A 76 -3.06 -20.04 9.42
N THR A 77 -3.09 -18.71 9.36
CA THR A 77 -2.94 -17.83 10.52
C THR A 77 -4.16 -16.94 10.62
N ILE A 78 -4.91 -17.11 11.72
CA ILE A 78 -6.04 -16.25 12.09
C ILE A 78 -5.53 -14.93 12.65
N GLY A 79 -6.24 -13.84 12.38
CA GLY A 79 -5.86 -12.53 12.88
C GLY A 79 -6.66 -11.40 12.27
N SER A 80 -6.25 -10.18 12.60
CA SER A 80 -6.85 -8.95 12.10
C SER A 80 -5.79 -8.06 11.48
N PHE A 81 -6.16 -7.35 10.41
CA PHE A 81 -5.33 -6.36 9.75
C PHE A 81 -6.15 -5.10 9.48
N GLY A 82 -5.77 -4.00 10.12
CA GLY A 82 -6.57 -2.77 10.09
C GLY A 82 -7.97 -3.03 10.65
N SER A 83 -9.00 -2.77 9.84
CA SER A 83 -10.39 -3.10 10.17
C SER A 83 -10.86 -4.44 9.59
N SER A 84 -10.00 -5.19 8.91
CA SER A 84 -10.35 -6.51 8.33
C SER A 84 -9.96 -7.65 9.27
N ASP A 85 -10.69 -8.76 9.22
CA ASP A 85 -10.41 -9.91 10.08
C ASP A 85 -10.65 -11.26 9.37
N LEU A 86 -9.81 -12.23 9.74
CA LEU A 86 -9.96 -13.62 9.37
C LEU A 86 -10.24 -14.41 10.64
N LYS A 87 -11.35 -15.14 10.67
CA LYS A 87 -11.82 -15.94 11.81
C LYS A 87 -12.14 -17.36 11.39
N SER A 88 -12.04 -18.28 12.33
CA SER A 88 -12.44 -19.68 12.18
C SER A 88 -13.85 -19.87 12.75
N GLN A 89 -14.76 -20.43 11.94
CA GLN A 89 -16.12 -20.78 12.32
C GLN A 89 -16.25 -22.30 12.41
N LYS A 90 -16.26 -22.80 13.65
CA LYS A 90 -16.23 -24.24 13.98
C LYS A 90 -17.50 -25.01 13.64
N PHE A 91 -18.66 -24.34 13.52
CA PHE A 91 -19.92 -25.02 13.23
C PHE A 91 -20.05 -25.42 11.77
N ASP A 92 -19.46 -24.61 10.87
CA ASP A 92 -19.60 -24.77 9.42
C ASP A 92 -18.28 -25.26 8.78
N ASP A 93 -17.28 -25.61 9.60
CA ASP A 93 -15.90 -25.89 9.19
C ASP A 93 -15.42 -24.90 8.11
N ALA A 94 -15.61 -23.61 8.39
CA ALA A 94 -15.35 -22.52 7.45
C ALA A 94 -14.45 -21.43 8.05
N TYR A 95 -13.63 -20.80 7.23
CA TYR A 95 -12.97 -19.55 7.52
C TYR A 95 -13.84 -18.40 7.04
N ILE A 96 -14.09 -17.44 7.93
CA ILE A 96 -14.81 -16.21 7.63
C ILE A 96 -13.79 -15.09 7.48
N LEU A 97 -13.73 -14.52 6.28
CA LEU A 97 -12.89 -13.37 5.97
C LEU A 97 -13.78 -12.14 5.80
N ASP A 98 -13.68 -11.22 6.74
CA ASP A 98 -14.31 -9.90 6.71
C ASP A 98 -13.31 -8.88 6.18
N LEU A 99 -13.49 -8.46 4.92
CA LEU A 99 -12.67 -7.44 4.27
C LEU A 99 -13.38 -6.10 4.33
N ASN A 100 -12.73 -5.14 4.99
CA ASN A 100 -13.14 -3.74 5.01
C ASN A 100 -12.18 -2.91 4.16
N THR A 101 -12.73 -2.25 3.15
CA THR A 101 -11.98 -1.49 2.14
C THR A 101 -12.58 -0.10 1.97
N CYS A 102 -11.74 0.85 1.63
CA CYS A 102 -12.15 2.18 1.21
C CYS A 102 -12.00 2.26 -0.30
N CYS A 103 -13.10 2.48 -1.02
CA CYS A 103 -13.14 2.50 -2.47
C CYS A 103 -13.49 3.89 -3.01
N LYS A 104 -12.85 4.29 -4.09
CA LYS A 104 -13.17 5.50 -4.85
C LYS A 104 -13.62 5.09 -6.25
N ASP A 105 -14.83 5.52 -6.59
CA ASP A 105 -15.42 5.39 -7.92
C ASP A 105 -15.22 6.74 -8.63
N ASN A 106 -14.57 6.75 -9.80
CA ASN A 106 -14.26 7.96 -10.57
C ASN A 106 -14.61 7.76 -12.05
#